data_AF-A0A7U4J7R6-F1
#
_entry.id   AF-A0A7U4J7R6-F1
#
_cell.length_a   1.000
_cell.length_b   1.000
_cell.length_c   1.000
_cell.angle_alpha   90.00
_cell.angle_beta   90.00
_cell.angle_gamma   90.00
#
_symmetry.space_group_name_H-M   'P 1'
#
loop_
_entity.id
_entity.type
_entity.pdbx_description
1 polymer ?
#
loop_
_entity_poly.entity_id
_entity_poly.type
_entity_poly.pdbx_seq_one_letter_code
_entity_poly.pdbx_strand_id
1 'polypeptide(L)' 'MLSEKPRFIELMAINGEPMLVNLASVRSVSAINLAGAEMGVIVFDKDHEVVVGSTVAQVIKAIAGPPIMMGD' A
#
# COMPACT_ATOMS: atom_id res chain seq x y z
N MET A 1 -24.60 1.25 0.40
CA MET A 1 -23.69 0.10 0.42
C MET A 1 -22.44 0.49 -0.34
N LEU A 2 -21.33 0.70 0.35
CA LEU A 2 -20.03 0.82 -0.31
C LEU A 2 -19.76 -0.55 -0.95
N SER A 3 -19.54 -0.56 -2.26
CA SER A 3 -19.29 -1.77 -3.08
C SER A 3 -18.47 -2.80 -2.29
N GLU A 4 -19.06 -3.98 -2.06
CA GLU A 4 -18.46 -5.07 -1.27
C GLU A 4 -17.29 -5.79 -2.00
N LYS A 5 -16.89 -5.29 -3.18
CA LYS A 5 -15.75 -5.85 -3.90
C LYS A 5 -14.43 -5.36 -3.29
N PRO A 6 -13.51 -6.28 -2.93
CA PRO A 6 -12.18 -5.93 -2.45
C PRO A 6 -11.47 -5.01 -3.45
N ARG A 7 -10.93 -3.89 -2.95
CA ARG A 7 -10.17 -2.94 -3.76
C ARG A 7 -8.68 -3.19 -3.57
N PHE A 8 -7.99 -3.49 -4.66
CA PHE A 8 -6.54 -3.68 -4.63
C PHE A 8 -5.83 -2.49 -5.26
N ILE A 9 -4.63 -2.20 -4.78
CA ILE A 9 -3.66 -1.32 -5.42
C ILE A 9 -2.35 -2.06 -5.61
N GLU A 10 -1.58 -1.69 -6.62
CA GLU A 10 -0.23 -2.18 -6.81
C GLU A 10 0.76 -1.17 -6.23
N LEU A 11 1.69 -1.66 -5.42
CA LEU A 11 2.80 -0.89 -4.86
C LEU A 11 4.10 -1.63 -5.14
N MET A 12 5.22 -0.91 -5.08
CA MET A 12 6.53 -1.55 -5.23
C MET A 12 6.97 -2.09 -3.87
N ALA A 13 7.34 -3.37 -3.77
CA ALA A 13 7.99 -3.92 -2.60
C ALA A 13 9.45 -3.44 -2.51
N ILE A 14 10.05 -3.57 -1.33
CA ILE A 14 11.42 -3.09 -1.07
C ILE A 14 12.48 -3.78 -1.94
N ASN A 15 12.20 -5.00 -2.40
CA ASN A 15 13.05 -5.76 -3.32
C ASN A 15 12.86 -5.38 -4.79
N GLY A 16 11.96 -4.44 -5.10
CA GLY A 16 11.65 -3.99 -6.46
C GLY A 16 10.60 -4.83 -7.20
N GLU A 17 9.90 -5.74 -6.51
CA GLU A 17 8.80 -6.50 -7.09
C GLU A 17 7.44 -5.81 -6.85
N PRO A 18 6.51 -5.82 -7.82
CA PRO A 18 5.15 -5.35 -7.58
C PRO A 18 4.42 -6.20 -6.52
N MET A 19 3.72 -5.53 -5.62
CA MET A 19 2.92 -6.13 -4.56
C MET A 19 1.48 -5.62 -4.64
N LEU A 20 0.52 -6.55 -4.65
CA LEU A 20 -0.89 -6.24 -4.56
C LEU A 20 -1.31 -6.06 -3.10
N VAL A 21 -1.91 -4.92 -2.80
CA VAL A 21 -2.34 -4.55 -1.45
C VAL A 21 -3.85 -4.38 -1.42
N ASN A 22 -4.51 -5.12 -0.53
CA ASN A 22 -5.93 -4.94 -0.25
C ASN A 22 -6.13 -3.67 0.59
N LEU A 23 -6.79 -2.67 0.01
CA LEU A 23 -7.06 -1.39 0.68
C LEU A 23 -7.93 -1.54 1.92
N ALA A 24 -8.82 -2.53 1.97
CA ALA A 24 -9.68 -2.74 3.14
C ALA A 24 -8.88 -3.17 4.39
N SER A 25 -7.69 -3.73 4.19
CA SER A 25 -6.80 -4.14 5.27
C SER A 25 -5.87 -3.01 5.73
N VAL A 26 -5.71 -1.94 4.97
CA VAL A 26 -4.79 -0.83 5.33
C VAL A 26 -5.42 0.03 6.42
N ARG A 27 -4.73 0.15 7.56
CA ARG A 27 -5.15 0.96 8.70
C ARG A 27 -4.48 2.33 8.72
N SER A 28 -3.18 2.37 8.45
CA SER A 28 -2.43 3.61 8.37
C SER A 28 -1.26 3.46 7.38
N VAL A 29 -0.77 4.61 6.93
CA VAL A 29 0.46 4.75 6.15
C VAL A 29 1.40 5.64 6.95
N SER A 30 2.61 5.17 7.20
CA SER A 30 3.67 5.92 7.88
C SER A 30 4.92 5.98 6.99
N ALA A 31 5.98 6.61 7.52
CA ALA A 31 7.23 6.84 6.81
C ALA A 31 8.40 6.26 7.62
N ILE A 32 9.36 5.66 6.93
CA ILE A 32 10.68 5.39 7.49
C ILE A 32 11.77 6.00 6.62
N ASN A 33 12.87 6.43 7.23
CA ASN A 33 14.06 6.79 6.49
C ASN A 33 14.92 5.53 6.33
N LEU A 34 15.05 5.06 5.09
CA LEU A 34 15.90 3.95 4.74
C LEU A 34 17.02 4.44 3.82
N ALA A 35 18.26 4.40 4.30
CA ALA A 35 19.44 4.81 3.54
C ALA A 35 19.34 6.21 2.90
N GLY A 36 18.65 7.16 3.55
CA GLY A 36 18.46 8.52 3.07
C GLY A 36 17.24 8.72 2.17
N ALA A 37 16.46 7.67 1.89
CA ALA A 37 15.20 7.73 1.16
C ALA A 37 14.01 7.58 2.13
N GLU A 38 13.00 8.43 1.98
CA GLU A 38 11.75 8.33 2.74
C GLU A 38 10.81 7.30 2.08
N MET A 39 10.72 6.14 2.71
CA MET A 39 9.95 5.00 2.22
C MET A 39 8.62 4.91 2.95
N GLY A 40 7.58 4.50 2.22
CA GLY A 40 6.27 4.25 2.81
C GLY A 40 6.25 2.95 3.62
N VAL A 41 5.49 2.95 4.70
CA VAL A 41 5.16 1.76 5.48
C VAL A 41 3.66 1.62 5.55
N ILE A 42 3.17 0.43 5.25
CA ILE A 42 1.74 0.08 5.30
C ILE A 42 1.51 -0.73 6.55
N VAL A 43 0.55 -0.27 7.36
CA VAL A 43 0.15 -0.93 8.60
C VAL A 43 -1.21 -1.58 8.38
N PHE A 44 -1.31 -2.89 8.62
CA PHE A 44 -2.55 -3.65 8.46
C PHE A 44 -3.29 -3.84 9.80
N ASP A 45 -2.55 -4.00 10.87
CA ASP A 45 -3.05 -4.06 12.24
C ASP A 45 -1.95 -3.60 13.22
N LYS A 46 -2.05 -3.94 14.50
CA LYS A 46 -1.05 -3.52 15.51
C LYS A 46 0.29 -4.25 15.40
N ASP A 47 0.29 -5.43 14.78
CA ASP A 47 1.43 -6.36 14.78
C ASP A 47 2.01 -6.56 13.37
N HIS A 48 1.26 -6.23 12.33
CA HIS A 48 1.63 -6.43 10.93
C HIS A 48 1.83 -5.11 10.18
N GLU A 49 3.08 -4.86 9.82
CA GLU A 49 3.52 -3.73 9.00
C GLU A 49 4.43 -4.21 7.86
N VAL A 50 4.37 -3.52 6.72
CA VAL A 50 5.23 -3.81 5.56
C VAL A 50 5.86 -2.53 5.05
N VAL A 51 7.18 -2.53 4.97
CA VAL A 51 7.94 -1.48 4.28
C VAL A 51 7.82 -1.71 2.78
N VAL A 52 7.39 -0.68 2.06
CA VAL A 52 7.31 -0.72 0.60
C VAL A 52 8.48 0.03 -0.03
N GLY A 53 8.87 -0.40 -1.22
CA GLY A 53 9.79 0.29 -2.12
C GLY A 53 9.21 1.59 -2.71
N SER A 54 7.95 1.90 -2.43
CA SER A 54 7.30 3.16 -2.80
C SER A 54 7.46 4.23 -1.72
N THR A 55 7.60 5.50 -2.10
CA THR A 55 7.55 6.62 -1.17
C THR A 55 6.14 6.82 -0.61
N VAL A 56 6.02 7.50 0.53
CA VAL A 56 4.72 7.84 1.14
C VAL A 56 3.78 8.52 0.13
N ALA A 57 4.30 9.46 -0.66
CA ALA A 57 3.51 10.16 -1.68
C ALA A 57 2.98 9.22 -2.77
N GLN A 58 3.77 8.23 -3.19
CA GLN A 58 3.34 7.21 -4.16
C GLN A 58 2.24 6.32 -3.56
N VAL A 59 2.38 5.92 -2.30
CA VAL A 59 1.38 5.10 -1.59
C VAL A 59 0.05 5.85 -1.47
N ILE A 60 0.07 7.10 -1.02
CA ILE A 60 -1.14 7.93 -0.89
C ILE A 60 -1.83 8.10 -2.25
N LYS A 61 -1.04 8.35 -3.31
CA LYS A 61 -1.56 8.49 -4.67
C LYS A 61 -2.23 7.20 -5.16
N ALA A 62 -1.63 6.05 -4.87
CA ALA A 62 -2.20 4.75 -5.23
C ALA A 62 -3.53 4.49 -4.50
N ILE A 63 -3.60 4.78 -3.20
CA ILE A 63 -4.82 4.64 -2.38
C ILE A 63 -5.96 5.52 -2.91
N ALA A 64 -5.65 6.77 -3.27
CA ALA A 64 -6.61 7.73 -3.83
C ALA A 64 -6.99 7.42 -5.30
N GLY A 65 -6.20 6.59 -5.97
CA GLY A 65 -6.37 6.22 -7.36
C GLY A 65 -7.48 5.20 -7.62
N PRO A 66 -7.77 4.94 -8.91
CA PRO A 66 -8.67 3.86 -9.29
C PRO A 66 -8.10 2.51 -8.83
N PRO A 67 -8.89 1.67 -8.15
CA PRO A 67 -8.43 0.36 -7.72
C PRO A 67 -8.24 -0.58 -8.92
N ILE A 68 -7.34 -1.53 -8.77
CA ILE A 68 -7.26 -2.70 -9.63
C ILE A 68 -8.46 -3.58 -9.30
N MET A 69 -9.35 -3.75 -10.27
CA MET A 69 -10.42 -4.73 -10.19
C MET A 69 -9.83 -6.09 -10.54
N MET A 70 -9.75 -7.00 -9.57
CA MET A 70 -9.57 -8.41 -9.92
C MET A 70 -10.88 -8.90 -10.53
N GLY A 71 -10.80 -9.38 -11.78
CA GLY A 71 -11.95 -10.01 -12.44
C GLY A 71 -12.42 -11.23 -11.66
N ASP A 72 -13.72 -11.52 -11.81
CA ASP A 72 -14.38 -12.69 -11.19
C ASP A 72 -13.83 -14.02 -11.75
#